data_AF-A0A1D2WDD7-F1
#
_entry.id   AF-A0A1D2WDD7-F1
#
_cell.length_a   1.000
_cell.length_b   1.000
_cell.length_c   1.000
_cell.angle_alpha   90.00
_cell.angle_beta   90.00
_cell.angle_gamma   90.00
#
_symmetry.space_group_name_H-M   'P 1'
#
loop_
_entity.id
_entity.type
_entity.pdbx_description
1 polymer ?
#
loop_
_entity_poly.entity_id
_entity_poly.type
_entity_poly.pdbx_seq_one_letter_code
_entity_poly.pdbx_strand_id
1 'polypeptide(L)'
;MELKYFLGKSFRLIFSRKGIDMLFLSSPAKLSKEERKWAIIPLLVYFLPIFFVLTYFWFGILMGLNFLPFFMALISLIAAGCIYLGYWDDLGKKYGFGYGFGRYQLAVILLTLFSPAFFFMGIAYGFATANIFGGLGLGLIMVYPILGMFFRIKTFSDDSTLILRGKSILHDNVVLPDGKEFSSGKKEVVETVRGFGFMPLSYWILAVGLGIFTIGYGFSNISTYFSKGVPSLEFIIVTIVLGFLLQTVYLFPDKLNRIVLIELRTKKGFLFMFVLAFVLFGISQFLIGVVTVLTS
;
A
#
# COMPACT_ATOMS: atom_id res chain seq x y z
N MET A 1 25.34 -9.07 35.78
CA MET A 1 24.10 -9.21 36.58
C MET A 1 22.88 -8.56 35.91
N GLU A 2 23.07 -7.56 35.06
CA GLU A 2 21.97 -6.84 34.39
C GLU A 2 21.21 -7.63 33.33
N LEU A 3 21.87 -8.48 32.53
CA LEU A 3 21.20 -9.21 31.44
C LEU A 3 20.13 -10.21 31.92
N LYS A 4 20.37 -10.92 33.03
CA LYS A 4 19.38 -11.85 33.62
C LYS A 4 18.18 -11.11 34.20
N TYR A 5 18.41 -9.97 34.86
CA TYR A 5 17.33 -9.12 35.37
C TYR A 5 16.53 -8.49 34.23
N PHE A 6 17.23 -8.04 33.18
CA PHE A 6 16.67 -7.47 31.96
C PHE A 6 15.79 -8.47 31.18
N LEU A 7 16.29 -9.69 30.97
CA LEU A 7 15.54 -10.77 30.31
C LEU A 7 14.35 -11.21 31.17
N GLY A 8 14.52 -11.33 32.50
CA GLY A 8 13.45 -11.72 33.41
C GLY A 8 12.28 -10.71 33.46
N LYS A 9 12.59 -9.41 33.47
CA LYS A 9 11.57 -8.35 33.44
C LYS A 9 10.86 -8.28 32.09
N SER A 10 11.59 -8.39 30.99
CA SER A 10 11.03 -8.42 29.64
C SER A 10 10.13 -9.65 29.43
N PHE A 11 10.56 -10.83 29.88
CA PHE A 11 9.79 -12.06 29.79
C PHE A 11 8.48 -11.99 30.58
N ARG A 12 8.52 -11.51 31.84
CA ARG A 12 7.29 -11.30 32.62
C ARG A 12 6.34 -10.29 31.99
N LEU A 13 6.86 -9.24 31.36
CA LEU A 13 6.02 -8.25 30.69
C LEU A 13 5.27 -8.92 29.53
N ILE A 14 5.99 -9.63 28.65
CA ILE A 14 5.45 -10.28 27.43
C ILE A 14 4.36 -11.30 27.73
N PHE A 15 4.57 -12.16 28.74
CA PHE A 15 3.61 -13.20 29.12
C PHE A 15 2.53 -12.70 30.09
N SER A 16 2.61 -11.43 30.52
CA SER A 16 1.48 -10.82 31.20
C SER A 16 0.40 -10.43 30.18
N ARG A 17 -0.86 -10.50 30.60
CA ARG A 17 -2.00 -9.98 29.82
C ARG A 17 -1.72 -8.54 29.33
N LYS A 18 -1.09 -7.72 30.18
CA LYS A 18 -0.70 -6.34 29.85
C LYS A 18 0.34 -6.25 28.73
N GLY A 19 1.29 -7.18 28.63
CA GLY A 19 2.28 -7.19 27.55
C GLY A 19 1.73 -7.71 26.23
N ILE A 20 0.85 -8.71 26.26
CA ILE A 20 0.09 -9.15 25.08
C ILE A 20 -0.78 -8.00 24.58
N ASP A 21 -1.49 -7.33 25.49
CA ASP A 21 -2.30 -6.16 25.18
C ASP A 21 -1.45 -5.00 24.63
N MET A 22 -0.23 -4.79 25.15
CA MET A 22 0.71 -3.79 24.60
C MET A 22 1.23 -4.13 23.21
N LEU A 23 1.52 -5.41 22.95
CA LEU A 23 2.11 -5.87 21.69
C LEU A 23 1.10 -5.95 20.54
N PHE A 24 -0.17 -6.27 20.84
CA PHE A 24 -1.14 -6.62 19.80
C PHE A 24 -2.42 -5.77 19.79
N LEU A 25 -2.82 -5.18 20.93
CA LEU A 25 -4.17 -4.61 21.08
C LEU A 25 -4.18 -3.11 21.43
N SER A 26 -3.06 -2.59 21.94
CA SER A 26 -2.95 -1.19 22.35
C SER A 26 -2.50 -0.33 21.17
N SER A 27 -3.30 0.69 20.86
CA SER A 27 -2.85 1.76 19.96
C SER A 27 -1.53 2.36 20.49
N PRO A 28 -0.50 2.59 19.64
CA PRO A 28 0.75 3.19 20.07
C PRO A 28 0.58 4.53 20.79
N ALA A 29 -0.51 5.25 20.48
CA ALA A 29 -0.89 6.50 21.13
C ALA A 29 -1.15 6.37 22.64
N LYS A 30 -1.49 5.17 23.12
CA LYS A 30 -1.78 4.90 24.54
C LYS A 30 -0.53 4.54 25.34
N LEU A 31 0.61 4.37 24.67
CA LEU A 31 1.86 3.92 25.28
C LEU A 31 2.82 5.08 25.46
N SER A 32 3.44 5.16 26.63
CA SER A 32 4.56 6.07 26.85
C SER A 32 5.71 5.76 25.89
N LYS A 33 6.61 6.73 25.69
CA LYS A 33 7.78 6.56 24.81
C LYS A 33 8.67 5.39 25.25
N GLU A 34 8.82 5.20 26.55
CA GLU A 34 9.60 4.09 27.11
C GLU A 34 8.87 2.76 26.92
N GLU A 35 7.56 2.67 27.17
CA GLU A 35 6.78 1.44 26.92
C GLU A 35 6.85 0.99 25.46
N ARG A 36 6.82 1.93 24.50
CA ARG A 36 6.99 1.61 23.06
C ARG A 36 8.35 0.99 22.76
N LYS A 37 9.44 1.54 23.32
CA LYS A 37 10.78 0.95 23.18
C LYS A 37 10.85 -0.45 23.80
N TRP A 38 10.26 -0.62 24.98
CA TRP A 38 10.20 -1.93 25.63
C TRP A 38 9.37 -2.95 24.86
N ALA A 39 8.37 -2.52 24.09
CA ALA A 39 7.58 -3.40 23.22
C ALA A 39 8.36 -3.88 21.97
N ILE A 40 9.40 -3.16 21.53
CA ILE A 40 10.23 -3.55 20.36
C ILE A 40 11.14 -4.75 20.67
N ILE A 41 11.69 -4.82 21.88
CA ILE A 41 12.62 -5.90 22.27
C ILE A 41 11.96 -7.28 22.12
N PRO A 42 10.72 -7.52 22.62
CA PRO A 42 9.99 -8.75 22.38
C PRO A 42 9.83 -9.10 20.90
N LEU A 43 9.47 -8.11 20.08
CA LEU A 43 9.28 -8.28 18.63
C LEU A 43 10.55 -8.84 17.97
N LEU A 44 11.72 -8.35 18.36
CA LEU A 44 12.99 -8.80 17.79
C LEU A 44 13.45 -10.13 18.38
N VAL A 45 13.43 -10.29 19.72
CA VAL A 45 14.04 -11.43 20.41
C VAL A 45 13.23 -12.71 20.25
N TYR A 46 11.90 -12.63 20.27
CA TYR A 46 11.04 -13.82 20.24
C TYR A 46 10.49 -14.10 18.85
N PHE A 47 9.99 -13.09 18.13
CA PHE A 47 9.35 -13.36 16.84
C PHE A 47 10.36 -13.70 15.75
N LEU A 48 11.60 -13.18 15.80
CA LEU A 48 12.59 -13.49 14.77
C LEU A 48 12.96 -14.99 14.74
N PRO A 49 13.36 -15.64 15.87
CA PRO A 49 13.60 -17.09 15.87
C PRO A 49 12.34 -17.90 15.58
N ILE A 50 11.18 -17.49 16.11
CA ILE A 50 9.91 -18.19 15.87
C ILE A 50 9.56 -18.16 14.38
N PHE A 51 9.68 -17.01 13.73
CA PHE A 51 9.41 -16.87 12.29
C PHE A 51 10.42 -17.61 11.45
N PHE A 52 11.69 -17.66 11.85
CA PHE A 52 12.69 -18.49 11.18
C PHE A 52 12.28 -19.97 11.25
N VAL A 53 12.01 -20.50 12.45
CA VAL A 53 11.60 -21.90 12.63
C VAL A 53 10.30 -22.21 11.88
N LEU A 54 9.30 -21.34 11.97
CA LEU A 54 8.02 -21.52 11.29
C LEU A 54 8.21 -21.52 9.77
N THR A 55 8.93 -20.56 9.21
CA THR A 55 9.11 -20.50 7.76
C THR A 55 9.96 -21.64 7.23
N TYR A 56 11.05 -21.97 7.92
CA TYR A 56 11.91 -23.10 7.57
C TYR A 56 11.14 -24.43 7.63
N PHE A 57 10.40 -24.68 8.72
CA PHE A 57 9.66 -25.92 8.88
C PHE A 57 8.48 -26.02 7.89
N TRP A 58 7.62 -25.00 7.82
CA TRP A 58 6.43 -25.04 6.97
C TRP A 58 6.78 -24.93 5.48
N PHE A 59 7.50 -23.90 5.07
CA PHE A 59 7.77 -23.70 3.64
C PHE A 59 8.95 -24.53 3.16
N GLY A 60 10.02 -24.63 3.96
CA GLY A 60 11.21 -25.39 3.60
C GLY A 60 11.00 -26.90 3.65
N ILE A 61 10.63 -27.44 4.82
CA ILE A 61 10.53 -28.89 5.02
C ILE A 61 9.20 -29.44 4.48
N LEU A 62 8.06 -28.90 4.89
CA LEU A 62 6.76 -29.51 4.54
C LEU A 62 6.36 -29.26 3.08
N MET A 63 6.62 -28.06 2.56
CA MET A 63 6.23 -27.70 1.18
C MET A 63 7.36 -27.85 0.16
N GLY A 64 8.61 -28.07 0.59
CA GLY A 64 9.78 -28.15 -0.31
C GLY A 64 10.06 -26.83 -1.07
N LEU A 65 9.55 -25.71 -0.58
CA LEU A 65 9.72 -24.39 -1.19
C LEU A 65 10.94 -23.67 -0.63
N ASN A 66 11.45 -22.69 -1.38
CA ASN A 66 12.44 -21.78 -0.84
C ASN A 66 11.78 -20.90 0.25
N PHE A 67 12.13 -21.14 1.51
CA PHE A 67 11.54 -20.40 2.65
C PHE A 67 12.08 -18.97 2.78
N LEU A 68 13.21 -18.64 2.14
CA LEU A 68 13.91 -17.37 2.34
C LEU A 68 13.04 -16.15 1.99
N PRO A 69 12.30 -16.09 0.86
CA PRO A 69 11.39 -14.97 0.58
C PRO A 69 10.27 -14.82 1.62
N PHE A 70 9.70 -15.91 2.12
CA PHE A 70 8.69 -15.86 3.19
C PHE A 70 9.29 -15.32 4.49
N PHE A 71 10.50 -15.76 4.85
CA PHE A 71 11.22 -15.26 6.01
C PHE A 71 11.53 -13.77 5.88
N MET A 72 11.98 -13.31 4.71
CA MET A 72 12.24 -11.88 4.44
C MET A 72 10.97 -11.04 4.51
N ALA A 73 9.82 -11.57 4.07
CA ALA A 73 8.53 -10.90 4.23
C ALA A 73 8.17 -10.72 5.71
N LEU A 74 8.32 -11.77 6.54
CA LEU A 74 8.05 -11.70 7.97
C LEU A 74 9.02 -10.77 8.72
N ILE A 75 10.31 -10.80 8.39
CA ILE A 75 11.28 -9.84 8.94
C ILE A 75 10.88 -8.41 8.60
N SER A 76 10.43 -8.19 7.35
CA SER A 76 9.97 -6.86 6.92
C SER A 76 8.75 -6.40 7.72
N LEU A 77 7.82 -7.30 8.06
CA LEU A 77 6.69 -6.99 8.95
C LEU A 77 7.15 -6.60 10.36
N ILE A 78 8.13 -7.33 10.92
CA ILE A 78 8.72 -6.98 12.23
C ILE A 78 9.39 -5.62 12.16
N ALA A 79 10.24 -5.39 11.16
CA ALA A 79 10.94 -4.12 10.99
C ALA A 79 9.96 -2.96 10.86
N ALA A 80 8.88 -3.13 10.07
CA ALA A 80 7.80 -2.16 9.95
C ALA A 80 7.15 -1.85 11.31
N GLY A 81 6.82 -2.87 12.09
CA GLY A 81 6.27 -2.73 13.45
C GLY A 81 7.23 -2.00 14.40
N CYS A 82 8.51 -2.35 14.36
CA CYS A 82 9.55 -1.70 15.18
C CYS A 82 9.73 -0.23 14.82
N ILE A 83 9.77 0.11 13.53
CA ILE A 83 9.86 1.50 13.06
C ILE A 83 8.60 2.27 13.47
N TYR A 84 7.43 1.68 13.25
CA TYR A 84 6.15 2.28 13.59
C TYR A 84 6.04 2.61 15.08
N LEU A 85 6.41 1.68 15.96
CA LEU A 85 6.39 1.89 17.41
C LEU A 85 7.49 2.86 17.86
N GLY A 86 8.71 2.67 17.38
CA GLY A 86 9.90 3.41 17.81
C GLY A 86 9.87 4.89 17.41
N TYR A 87 9.30 5.18 16.24
CA TYR A 87 9.23 6.53 15.67
C TYR A 87 7.81 7.11 15.69
N TRP A 88 6.87 6.55 16.45
CA TRP A 88 5.48 7.02 16.45
C TRP A 88 5.33 8.53 16.74
N ASP A 89 6.13 9.09 17.66
CA ASP A 89 6.06 10.53 17.98
C ASP A 89 6.59 11.39 16.82
N ASP A 90 7.71 10.99 16.22
CA ASP A 90 8.33 11.71 15.10
C ASP A 90 7.46 11.62 13.85
N LEU A 91 6.89 10.44 13.59
CA LEU A 91 5.90 10.21 12.54
C LEU A 91 4.64 11.05 12.78
N GLY A 92 4.14 11.07 14.01
CA GLY A 92 2.98 11.87 14.42
C GLY A 92 3.23 13.37 14.26
N LYS A 93 4.41 13.87 14.62
CA LYS A 93 4.82 15.27 14.44
C LYS A 93 4.98 15.64 12.97
N LYS A 94 5.58 14.76 12.17
CA LYS A 94 5.87 15.02 10.75
C LYS A 94 4.62 14.94 9.87
N TYR A 95 3.68 14.05 10.20
CA TYR A 95 2.53 13.74 9.33
C TYR A 95 1.16 13.94 10.00
N GLY A 96 1.10 14.45 11.24
CA GLY A 96 -0.13 14.95 11.87
C GLY A 96 -1.06 13.91 12.52
N PHE A 97 -0.56 12.72 12.91
CA PHE A 97 -1.41 11.61 13.39
C PHE A 97 -2.02 11.79 14.80
N GLY A 98 -1.46 12.68 15.63
CA GLY A 98 -1.76 12.74 17.07
C GLY A 98 -3.13 13.33 17.49
N TYR A 99 -3.83 14.03 16.60
CA TYR A 99 -5.00 14.86 16.97
C TYR A 99 -6.31 14.52 16.22
N GLY A 100 -6.45 13.30 15.70
CA GLY A 100 -7.70 12.85 15.05
C GLY A 100 -7.84 13.23 13.56
N PHE A 101 -6.85 13.92 12.98
CA PHE A 101 -6.86 14.42 11.59
C PHE A 101 -6.14 13.53 10.55
N GLY A 102 -5.45 12.46 10.97
CA GLY A 102 -4.45 11.78 10.13
C GLY A 102 -4.73 10.34 9.67
N ARG A 103 -6.00 9.90 9.54
CA ARG A 103 -6.29 8.48 9.19
C ARG A 103 -5.78 8.08 7.80
N TYR A 104 -5.84 8.96 6.81
CA TYR A 104 -5.33 8.71 5.46
C TYR A 104 -3.81 8.59 5.48
N GLN A 105 -3.14 9.62 5.99
CA GLN A 105 -1.69 9.70 6.01
C GLN A 105 -1.09 8.56 6.85
N LEU A 106 -1.73 8.20 7.97
CA LEU A 106 -1.30 7.07 8.81
C LEU A 106 -1.39 5.77 8.04
N ALA A 107 -2.50 5.53 7.33
CA ALA A 107 -2.67 4.33 6.54
C ALA A 107 -1.65 4.24 5.39
N VAL A 108 -1.32 5.34 4.70
CA VAL A 108 -0.27 5.35 3.68
C VAL A 108 1.12 5.12 4.27
N ILE A 109 1.44 5.73 5.42
CA ILE A 109 2.72 5.46 6.11
C ILE A 109 2.81 4.00 6.53
N LEU A 110 1.75 3.43 7.10
CA LEU A 110 1.71 2.00 7.44
C LEU A 110 1.92 1.14 6.20
N LEU A 111 1.20 1.40 5.10
CA LEU A 111 1.40 0.68 3.85
C LEU A 111 2.85 0.80 3.34
N THR A 112 3.47 1.97 3.49
CA THR A 112 4.87 2.21 3.08
C THR A 112 5.84 1.43 3.95
N LEU A 113 5.63 1.39 5.28
CA LEU A 113 6.43 0.58 6.18
C LEU A 113 6.31 -0.92 5.86
N PHE A 114 5.11 -1.37 5.49
CA PHE A 114 4.85 -2.76 5.12
C PHE A 114 5.20 -3.09 3.66
N SER A 115 5.60 -2.12 2.83
CA SER A 115 5.86 -2.34 1.40
C SER A 115 6.94 -3.38 1.11
N PRO A 116 8.05 -3.48 1.87
CA PRO A 116 9.03 -4.54 1.64
C PRO A 116 8.44 -5.93 1.90
N ALA A 117 7.51 -6.07 2.86
CA ALA A 117 6.84 -7.35 3.10
C ALA A 117 5.97 -7.76 1.90
N PHE A 118 5.20 -6.83 1.32
CA PHE A 118 4.42 -7.10 0.10
C PHE A 118 5.33 -7.51 -1.08
N PHE A 119 6.47 -6.84 -1.24
CA PHE A 119 7.46 -7.20 -2.26
C PHE A 119 7.95 -8.65 -2.11
N PHE A 120 8.42 -9.00 -0.91
CA PHE A 120 8.94 -10.35 -0.65
C PHE A 120 7.85 -11.43 -0.72
N MET A 121 6.59 -11.13 -0.37
CA MET A 121 5.47 -12.04 -0.61
C MET A 121 5.24 -12.29 -2.11
N GLY A 122 5.38 -11.26 -2.96
CA GLY A 122 5.35 -11.43 -4.41
C GLY A 122 6.44 -12.37 -4.91
N ILE A 123 7.69 -12.16 -4.45
CA ILE A 123 8.81 -13.07 -4.77
C ILE A 123 8.54 -14.49 -4.27
N ALA A 124 8.04 -14.64 -3.05
CA ALA A 124 7.69 -15.93 -2.46
C ALA A 124 6.66 -16.68 -3.32
N TYR A 125 5.63 -15.98 -3.80
CA TYR A 125 4.66 -16.52 -4.74
C TYR A 125 5.31 -16.97 -6.07
N GLY A 126 6.27 -16.19 -6.60
CA GLY A 126 7.03 -16.57 -7.79
C GLY A 126 7.83 -17.87 -7.62
N PHE A 127 8.47 -18.06 -6.45
CA PHE A 127 9.13 -19.32 -6.12
C PHE A 127 8.13 -20.48 -6.01
N ALA A 128 7.00 -20.26 -5.34
CA ALA A 128 5.96 -21.29 -5.16
C ALA A 128 5.33 -21.75 -6.47
N THR A 129 5.28 -20.88 -7.48
CA THR A 129 4.68 -21.14 -8.79
C THR A 129 5.71 -21.45 -9.89
N ALA A 130 7.00 -21.52 -9.55
CA ALA A 130 8.11 -21.63 -10.48
C ALA A 130 8.13 -20.54 -11.58
N ASN A 131 7.52 -19.39 -11.31
CA ASN A 131 7.50 -18.22 -12.19
C ASN A 131 8.07 -17.00 -11.46
N ILE A 132 9.41 -16.95 -11.36
CA ILE A 132 10.10 -15.89 -10.61
C ILE A 132 9.80 -14.49 -11.17
N PHE A 133 9.65 -14.36 -12.49
CA PHE A 133 9.29 -13.09 -13.12
C PHE A 133 7.86 -12.67 -12.76
N GLY A 134 6.90 -13.61 -12.79
CA GLY A 134 5.54 -13.35 -12.32
C GLY A 134 5.50 -12.91 -10.85
N GLY A 135 6.31 -13.53 -9.98
CA GLY A 135 6.46 -13.10 -8.60
C GLY A 135 7.05 -11.70 -8.43
N LEU A 136 8.09 -11.36 -9.22
CA LEU A 136 8.66 -10.01 -9.27
C LEU A 136 7.61 -8.98 -9.71
N GLY A 137 6.85 -9.31 -10.77
CA GLY A 137 5.73 -8.50 -11.24
C GLY A 137 4.71 -8.24 -10.14
N LEU A 138 4.29 -9.29 -9.41
CA LEU A 138 3.35 -9.18 -8.30
C LEU A 138 3.88 -8.28 -7.17
N GLY A 139 5.17 -8.42 -6.82
CA GLY A 139 5.82 -7.55 -5.84
C GLY A 139 5.79 -6.07 -6.27
N LEU A 140 6.11 -5.78 -7.53
CA LEU A 140 6.07 -4.43 -8.09
C LEU A 140 4.65 -3.87 -8.14
N ILE A 141 3.66 -4.67 -8.56
CA ILE A 141 2.23 -4.29 -8.59
C ILE A 141 1.75 -3.83 -7.21
N MET A 142 2.19 -4.50 -6.14
CA MET A 142 1.80 -4.16 -4.77
C MET A 142 2.52 -2.93 -4.23
N VAL A 143 3.82 -2.78 -4.52
CA VAL A 143 4.66 -1.70 -3.96
C VAL A 143 4.50 -0.38 -4.71
N TYR A 144 4.40 -0.42 -6.05
CA TYR A 144 4.36 0.78 -6.86
C TYR A 144 3.23 1.74 -6.45
N PRO A 145 1.98 1.28 -6.23
CA PRO A 145 0.90 2.16 -5.81
C PRO A 145 1.10 2.75 -4.40
N ILE A 146 1.77 2.00 -3.51
CA ILE A 146 2.13 2.48 -2.17
C ILE A 146 3.10 3.65 -2.26
N LEU A 147 4.15 3.52 -3.08
CA LEU A 147 5.10 4.59 -3.32
C LEU A 147 4.43 5.80 -3.96
N GLY A 148 3.54 5.59 -4.92
CA GLY A 148 2.76 6.68 -5.53
C GLY A 148 1.92 7.46 -4.51
N MET A 149 1.19 6.76 -3.62
CA MET A 149 0.46 7.41 -2.53
C MET A 149 1.39 8.12 -1.53
N PHE A 150 2.55 7.55 -1.21
CA PHE A 150 3.53 8.17 -0.32
C PHE A 150 4.10 9.47 -0.92
N PHE A 151 4.52 9.43 -2.19
CA PHE A 151 4.96 10.62 -2.91
C PHE A 151 3.86 11.66 -3.03
N ARG A 152 2.60 11.22 -3.12
CA ARG A 152 1.45 12.12 -3.11
C ARG A 152 1.37 12.94 -1.83
N ILE A 153 1.47 12.29 -0.67
CA ILE A 153 1.49 12.98 0.62
C ILE A 153 2.69 13.94 0.71
N LYS A 154 3.88 13.49 0.31
CA LYS A 154 5.12 14.27 0.46
C LYS A 154 5.20 15.48 -0.48
N THR A 155 4.75 15.33 -1.72
CA THR A 155 5.05 16.29 -2.81
C THR A 155 3.90 17.25 -3.08
N PHE A 156 2.67 16.78 -2.95
CA PHE A 156 1.50 17.58 -3.28
C PHE A 156 0.82 18.18 -2.05
N SER A 157 1.44 18.03 -0.86
CA SER A 157 0.89 18.44 0.43
C SER A 157 -0.59 18.16 0.47
N ASP A 158 -0.96 16.90 0.20
CA ASP A 158 -2.37 16.54 0.09
C ASP A 158 -3.02 16.75 1.46
N ASP A 159 -3.55 17.96 1.64
CA ASP A 159 -4.30 18.45 2.79
C ASP A 159 -5.71 17.83 2.76
N SER A 160 -5.82 16.58 2.31
CA SER A 160 -6.88 15.65 2.70
C SER A 160 -6.79 15.31 4.20
N THR A 161 -6.44 16.29 5.04
CA THR A 161 -6.81 16.29 6.44
C THR A 161 -8.32 16.19 6.47
N LEU A 162 -8.81 15.08 7.02
CA LEU A 162 -10.21 14.96 7.39
C LEU A 162 -10.44 16.02 8.45
N ILE A 163 -10.89 17.21 8.04
CA ILE A 163 -11.17 18.30 8.95
C ILE A 163 -12.30 17.81 9.88
N LEU A 164 -12.00 17.71 11.18
CA LEU A 164 -12.98 17.42 12.22
C LEU A 164 -14.16 18.39 12.05
N ARG A 165 -15.35 17.83 11.82
CA ARG A 165 -16.60 18.49 11.39
C ARG A 165 -16.81 18.67 9.88
N GLY A 166 -16.20 17.84 9.04
CA GLY A 166 -16.64 17.69 7.65
C GLY A 166 -16.64 18.99 6.86
N LYS A 167 -15.58 19.76 6.99
CA LYS A 167 -15.37 20.96 6.18
C LYS A 167 -14.17 20.67 5.27
N SER A 168 -14.35 20.37 3.99
CA SER A 168 -13.21 20.40 3.06
C SER A 168 -13.15 21.80 2.44
N ILE A 169 -11.99 22.46 2.51
CA ILE A 169 -11.74 23.68 1.74
C ILE A 169 -11.54 23.24 0.29
N LEU A 170 -12.58 23.36 -0.53
CA LEU A 170 -12.47 23.17 -1.98
C LEU A 170 -11.81 24.42 -2.58
N HIS A 171 -10.81 24.23 -3.44
CA HIS A 171 -10.27 25.33 -4.25
C HIS A 171 -11.35 25.87 -5.19
N ASP A 172 -11.27 27.16 -5.53
CA ASP A 172 -12.35 28.04 -6.03
C ASP A 172 -13.17 27.58 -7.27
N ASN A 173 -12.90 26.43 -7.88
CA ASN A 173 -13.57 25.95 -9.09
C ASN A 173 -14.01 24.47 -8.98
N VAL A 174 -14.84 24.12 -8.00
CA VAL A 174 -15.44 22.78 -7.92
C VAL A 174 -16.94 22.85 -8.15
N VAL A 175 -17.41 22.16 -9.18
CA VAL A 175 -18.83 21.98 -9.49
C VAL A 175 -19.39 20.93 -8.54
N LEU A 176 -20.39 21.31 -7.74
CA LEU A 176 -21.03 20.39 -6.80
C LEU A 176 -21.94 19.38 -7.52
N PRO A 177 -22.31 18.26 -6.87
CA PRO A 177 -23.18 17.23 -7.46
C PRO A 177 -24.59 17.71 -7.86
N ASP A 178 -24.97 18.94 -7.51
CA ASP A 178 -26.22 19.61 -7.88
C ASP A 178 -26.07 20.55 -9.09
N GLY A 179 -24.88 20.62 -9.70
CA GLY A 179 -24.61 21.40 -10.91
C GLY A 179 -24.39 22.89 -10.68
N LYS A 180 -24.24 23.35 -9.44
CA LYS A 180 -23.98 24.76 -9.14
C LYS A 180 -22.47 25.07 -9.17
N GLU A 181 -22.10 26.02 -10.02
CA GLU A 181 -20.79 26.66 -10.00
C GLU A 181 -20.75 27.73 -8.90
N PHE A 182 -19.71 27.69 -8.05
CA PHE A 182 -19.46 28.76 -7.09
C PHE A 182 -18.40 29.71 -7.66
N SER A 183 -18.81 30.90 -8.12
CA SER A 183 -17.87 31.99 -8.34
C SER A 183 -17.63 32.74 -7.03
N SER A 184 -16.36 32.82 -6.64
CA SER A 184 -15.77 33.58 -5.53
C SER A 184 -16.65 34.64 -4.84
N GLY A 185 -16.81 34.46 -3.53
CA GLY A 185 -17.39 35.46 -2.64
C GLY A 185 -17.51 34.95 -1.20
N LYS A 186 -16.40 34.51 -0.60
CA LYS A 186 -16.28 34.16 0.83
C LYS A 186 -17.45 33.33 1.38
N LYS A 187 -17.53 32.05 1.04
CA LYS A 187 -18.25 31.08 1.87
C LYS A 187 -17.61 29.72 1.70
N GLU A 188 -16.89 29.29 2.76
CA GLU A 188 -16.50 27.90 2.95
C GLU A 188 -17.73 27.02 2.73
N VAL A 189 -17.78 26.26 1.63
CA VAL A 189 -18.84 25.25 1.45
C VAL A 189 -18.44 24.02 2.25
N VAL A 190 -19.23 23.76 3.29
CA VAL A 190 -19.00 22.71 4.28
C VAL A 190 -19.76 21.46 3.86
N GLU A 191 -19.12 20.53 3.18
CA GLU A 191 -19.64 19.16 3.00
C GLU A 191 -18.79 18.12 3.75
N THR A 192 -19.47 17.32 4.58
CA THR A 192 -18.92 16.11 5.20
C THR A 192 -18.62 15.07 4.13
N VAL A 193 -17.45 15.14 3.48
CA VAL A 193 -17.08 14.15 2.48
C VAL A 193 -16.56 12.87 3.15
N ARG A 194 -17.48 12.01 3.58
CA ARG A 194 -17.20 10.62 3.97
C ARG A 194 -17.35 9.72 2.74
N GLY A 195 -16.36 9.77 1.84
CA GLY A 195 -16.33 8.96 0.62
C GLY A 195 -15.23 7.89 0.65
N PHE A 196 -15.45 6.76 -0.02
CA PHE A 196 -14.39 5.78 -0.33
C PHE A 196 -13.22 6.42 -1.09
N GLY A 197 -13.48 7.52 -1.81
CA GLY A 197 -12.47 8.35 -2.47
C GLY A 197 -11.45 9.04 -1.54
N PHE A 198 -11.55 8.85 -0.22
CA PHE A 198 -10.55 9.25 0.78
C PHE A 198 -9.90 8.06 1.50
N MET A 199 -10.10 6.82 1.04
CA MET A 199 -9.49 5.64 1.66
C MET A 199 -8.28 5.19 0.83
N PRO A 200 -7.03 5.34 1.32
CA PRO A 200 -5.85 4.95 0.54
C PRO A 200 -5.87 3.46 0.16
N LEU A 201 -6.42 2.62 1.04
CA LEU A 201 -6.57 1.19 0.79
C LEU A 201 -7.43 0.90 -0.45
N SER A 202 -8.47 1.70 -0.70
CA SER A 202 -9.34 1.49 -1.87
C SER A 202 -8.62 1.78 -3.19
N TYR A 203 -7.85 2.88 -3.25
CA TYR A 203 -7.00 3.20 -4.40
C TYR A 203 -5.89 2.17 -4.59
N TRP A 204 -5.30 1.69 -3.49
CA TRP A 204 -4.31 0.62 -3.54
C TRP A 204 -4.88 -0.66 -4.14
N ILE A 205 -6.03 -1.13 -3.67
CA ILE A 205 -6.69 -2.34 -4.20
C ILE A 205 -7.02 -2.17 -5.68
N LEU A 206 -7.57 -1.03 -6.11
CA LEU A 206 -7.90 -0.79 -7.51
C LEU A 206 -6.65 -0.76 -8.39
N ALA A 207 -5.60 -0.05 -7.95
CA ALA A 207 -4.34 -0.01 -8.67
C ALA A 207 -3.70 -1.40 -8.76
N VAL A 208 -3.72 -2.19 -7.67
CA VAL A 208 -3.24 -3.57 -7.67
C VAL A 208 -4.02 -4.43 -8.65
N GLY A 209 -5.36 -4.35 -8.63
CA GLY A 209 -6.23 -5.09 -9.55
C GLY A 209 -5.88 -4.82 -11.01
N LEU A 210 -5.73 -3.56 -11.40
CA LEU A 210 -5.31 -3.17 -12.75
C LEU A 210 -3.89 -3.64 -13.09
N GLY A 211 -2.98 -3.56 -12.11
CA GLY A 211 -1.60 -4.00 -12.27
C GLY A 211 -1.48 -5.50 -12.53
N ILE A 212 -2.30 -6.33 -11.88
CA ILE A 212 -2.29 -7.80 -12.07
C ILE A 212 -2.49 -8.17 -13.54
N PHE A 213 -3.48 -7.58 -14.21
CA PHE A 213 -3.80 -7.90 -15.60
C PHE A 213 -2.86 -7.27 -16.63
N THR A 214 -2.02 -6.31 -16.23
CA THR A 214 -1.09 -5.61 -17.12
C THR A 214 0.35 -5.98 -16.76
N ILE A 215 0.90 -5.33 -15.74
CA ILE A 215 2.26 -5.58 -15.22
C ILE A 215 2.45 -7.07 -14.91
N GLY A 216 1.51 -7.69 -14.18
CA GLY A 216 1.61 -9.08 -13.76
C GLY A 216 1.62 -10.04 -14.94
N TYR A 217 0.75 -9.80 -15.92
CA TYR A 217 0.71 -10.55 -17.17
C TYR A 217 2.00 -10.37 -17.98
N GLY A 218 2.48 -9.13 -18.16
CA GLY A 218 3.72 -8.84 -18.86
C GLY A 218 4.93 -9.53 -18.23
N PHE A 219 5.11 -9.39 -16.92
CA PHE A 219 6.18 -10.07 -16.20
C PHE A 219 6.07 -11.61 -16.27
N SER A 220 4.86 -12.17 -16.17
CA SER A 220 4.66 -13.61 -16.27
C SER A 220 5.07 -14.17 -17.64
N ASN A 221 4.89 -13.39 -18.71
CA ASN A 221 5.26 -13.75 -20.07
C ASN A 221 6.77 -13.71 -20.35
N ILE A 222 7.59 -13.12 -19.48
CA ILE A 222 9.06 -13.11 -19.66
C ILE A 222 9.60 -14.55 -19.69
N SER A 223 9.11 -15.42 -18.81
CA SER A 223 9.50 -16.84 -18.78
C SER A 223 9.08 -17.57 -20.06
N THR A 224 7.88 -17.26 -20.58
CA THR A 224 7.38 -17.83 -21.84
C THR A 224 8.18 -17.33 -23.05
N TYR A 225 8.55 -16.06 -23.08
CA TYR A 225 9.42 -15.51 -24.10
C TYR A 225 10.78 -16.21 -24.13
N PHE A 226 11.43 -16.40 -22.97
CA PHE A 226 12.73 -17.10 -22.94
C PHE A 226 12.65 -18.57 -23.35
N SER A 227 11.50 -19.23 -23.20
CA SER A 227 11.33 -20.65 -23.55
C SER A 227 10.79 -20.88 -24.96
N LYS A 228 9.94 -20.00 -25.47
CA LYS A 228 9.19 -20.18 -26.73
C LYS A 228 9.38 -19.05 -27.74
N GLY A 229 10.06 -17.96 -27.37
CA GLY A 229 10.21 -16.76 -28.18
C GLY A 229 8.94 -15.92 -28.35
N VAL A 230 7.83 -16.31 -27.69
CA VAL A 230 6.53 -15.64 -27.81
C VAL A 230 5.90 -15.40 -26.42
N PRO A 231 5.19 -14.28 -26.19
CA PRO A 231 5.02 -13.12 -27.11
C PRO A 231 6.33 -12.31 -27.22
N SER A 232 6.42 -11.41 -28.21
CA SER A 232 7.64 -10.61 -28.44
C SER A 232 8.04 -9.76 -27.21
N LEU A 233 9.32 -9.41 -27.12
CA LEU A 233 9.82 -8.63 -25.99
C LEU A 233 9.20 -7.22 -25.95
N GLU A 234 8.97 -6.60 -27.11
CA GLU A 234 8.32 -5.30 -27.26
C GLU A 234 6.91 -5.35 -26.68
N PHE A 235 6.15 -6.41 -26.98
CA PHE A 235 4.82 -6.63 -26.41
C PHE A 235 4.85 -6.69 -24.89
N ILE A 236 5.81 -7.43 -24.33
CA ILE A 236 6.01 -7.55 -22.88
C ILE A 236 6.30 -6.18 -22.26
N ILE A 237 7.24 -5.43 -22.84
CA ILE A 237 7.64 -4.10 -22.35
C ILE A 237 6.46 -3.13 -22.42
N VAL A 238 5.75 -3.07 -23.55
CA VAL A 238 4.59 -2.19 -23.73
C VAL A 238 3.52 -2.51 -22.69
N THR A 239 3.24 -3.78 -22.45
CA THR A 239 2.25 -4.22 -21.45
C THR A 239 2.62 -3.77 -20.04
N ILE A 240 3.89 -3.92 -19.66
CA ILE A 240 4.40 -3.50 -18.34
C ILE A 240 4.33 -1.98 -18.19
N VAL A 241 4.84 -1.23 -19.19
CA VAL A 241 4.86 0.24 -19.17
C VAL A 241 3.43 0.80 -19.11
N LEU A 242 2.53 0.26 -19.94
CA LEU A 242 1.12 0.64 -19.92
C LEU A 242 0.48 0.38 -18.57
N GLY A 243 0.80 -0.75 -17.93
CA GLY A 243 0.32 -1.06 -16.58
C GLY A 243 0.76 -0.04 -15.53
N PHE A 244 2.03 0.36 -15.53
CA PHE A 244 2.52 1.42 -14.62
C PHE A 244 1.85 2.77 -14.89
N LEU A 245 1.65 3.14 -16.16
CA LEU A 245 0.94 4.37 -16.52
C LEU A 245 -0.51 4.35 -16.00
N LEU A 246 -1.21 3.24 -16.19
CA LEU A 246 -2.58 3.07 -15.69
C LEU A 246 -2.63 3.17 -14.16
N GLN A 247 -1.76 2.47 -13.44
CA GLN A 247 -1.68 2.59 -11.98
C GLN A 247 -1.42 4.03 -11.55
N THR A 248 -0.54 4.76 -12.24
CA THR A 248 -0.24 6.17 -11.96
C THR A 248 -1.50 7.03 -12.07
N VAL A 249 -2.26 6.90 -13.15
CA VAL A 249 -3.48 7.69 -13.39
C VAL A 249 -4.45 7.57 -12.21
N TYR A 250 -4.61 6.37 -11.63
CA TYR A 250 -5.48 6.14 -10.46
C TYR A 250 -5.01 6.79 -9.17
N LEU A 251 -3.71 6.98 -9.02
CA LEU A 251 -3.11 7.44 -7.78
C LEU A 251 -3.17 8.97 -7.65
N PHE A 252 -3.45 9.69 -8.74
CA PHE A 252 -3.53 11.15 -8.79
C PHE A 252 -4.93 11.65 -9.21
N PRO A 253 -5.99 11.35 -8.43
CA PRO A 253 -7.34 11.83 -8.72
C PRO A 253 -7.41 13.36 -8.85
N ASP A 254 -6.55 14.11 -8.16
CA ASP A 254 -6.55 15.58 -8.22
C ASP A 254 -6.16 16.13 -9.60
N LYS A 255 -5.31 15.39 -10.33
CA LYS A 255 -4.97 15.73 -11.71
C LYS A 255 -6.10 15.36 -12.66
N LEU A 256 -6.80 14.25 -12.39
CA LEU A 256 -7.98 13.82 -13.13
C LEU A 256 -9.20 14.73 -12.90
N ASN A 257 -9.38 15.26 -11.68
CA ASN A 257 -10.45 16.21 -11.34
C ASN A 257 -10.44 17.42 -12.29
N ARG A 258 -9.26 17.88 -12.72
CA ARG A 258 -9.10 18.99 -13.68
C ARG A 258 -9.60 18.67 -15.09
N ILE A 259 -9.70 17.40 -15.44
CA ILE A 259 -10.12 16.93 -16.76
C ILE A 259 -11.61 16.58 -16.74
N VAL A 260 -12.05 15.87 -15.70
CA VAL A 260 -13.38 15.24 -15.65
C VAL A 260 -14.46 16.16 -15.06
N LEU A 261 -14.10 17.30 -14.45
CA LEU A 261 -15.03 18.23 -13.78
C LEU A 261 -15.98 17.56 -12.76
N ILE A 262 -15.61 16.38 -12.25
CA ILE A 262 -16.32 15.64 -11.19
C ILE A 262 -15.38 15.55 -10.00
N GLU A 263 -15.87 15.83 -8.79
CA GLU A 263 -15.09 15.63 -7.57
C GLU A 263 -14.91 14.13 -7.28
N LEU A 264 -13.74 13.59 -7.67
CA LEU A 264 -13.43 12.16 -7.60
C LEU A 264 -13.33 11.63 -6.16
N ARG A 265 -13.21 12.51 -5.17
CA ARG A 265 -13.12 12.13 -3.76
C ARG A 265 -14.48 11.81 -3.11
N THR A 266 -15.59 12.12 -3.78
CA THR A 266 -16.95 11.77 -3.31
C THR A 266 -17.26 10.29 -3.51
N LYS A 267 -18.37 9.78 -2.96
CA LYS A 267 -18.85 8.40 -3.24
C LYS A 267 -19.15 8.19 -4.74
N LYS A 268 -19.74 9.20 -5.39
CA LYS A 268 -20.02 9.20 -6.83
C LYS A 268 -18.71 9.29 -7.64
N GLY A 269 -17.78 10.15 -7.21
CA GLY A 269 -16.44 10.25 -7.77
C GLY A 269 -15.64 8.95 -7.70
N PHE A 270 -15.72 8.24 -6.57
CA PHE A 270 -15.12 6.91 -6.44
C PHE A 270 -15.76 5.89 -7.39
N LEU A 271 -17.09 5.89 -7.55
CA LEU A 271 -17.76 5.05 -8.53
C LEU A 271 -17.32 5.39 -9.96
N PHE A 272 -17.14 6.68 -10.26
CA PHE A 272 -16.58 7.11 -11.54
C PHE A 272 -15.16 6.58 -11.74
N MET A 273 -14.27 6.69 -10.73
CA MET A 273 -12.93 6.10 -10.78
C MET A 273 -12.99 4.59 -11.02
N PHE A 274 -13.90 3.90 -10.35
CA PHE A 274 -14.10 2.48 -10.54
C PHE A 274 -14.50 2.17 -11.99
N VAL A 275 -15.48 2.87 -12.57
CA VAL A 275 -15.90 2.69 -13.97
C VAL A 275 -14.78 3.03 -14.94
N LEU A 276 -14.06 4.14 -14.70
CA LEU A 276 -12.89 4.52 -15.48
C LEU A 276 -11.84 3.40 -15.48
N ALA A 277 -11.72 2.63 -14.40
CA ALA A 277 -10.74 1.54 -14.31
C ALA A 277 -11.07 0.43 -15.29
N PHE A 278 -12.36 0.07 -15.40
CA PHE A 278 -12.81 -0.88 -16.41
C PHE A 278 -12.67 -0.35 -17.83
N VAL A 279 -12.94 0.95 -18.07
CA VAL A 279 -12.77 1.56 -19.39
C VAL A 279 -11.30 1.55 -19.81
N LEU A 280 -10.40 2.03 -18.94
CA LEU A 280 -8.97 2.04 -19.21
C LEU A 280 -8.41 0.62 -19.34
N PHE A 281 -8.94 -0.33 -18.57
CA PHE A 281 -8.62 -1.74 -18.73
C PHE A 281 -9.06 -2.26 -20.11
N GLY A 282 -10.29 -2.00 -20.54
CA GLY A 282 -10.76 -2.40 -21.87
C GLY A 282 -9.91 -1.81 -23.00
N ILE A 283 -9.57 -0.52 -22.90
CA ILE A 283 -8.67 0.15 -23.84
C ILE A 283 -7.29 -0.50 -23.82
N SER A 284 -6.76 -0.85 -22.65
CA SER A 284 -5.44 -1.49 -22.55
C SER A 284 -5.45 -2.88 -23.18
N GLN A 285 -6.48 -3.69 -22.95
CA GLN A 285 -6.63 -5.00 -23.59
C GLN A 285 -6.75 -4.88 -25.11
N PHE A 286 -7.47 -3.88 -25.61
CA PHE A 286 -7.56 -3.60 -27.03
C PHE A 286 -6.19 -3.23 -27.63
N LEU A 287 -5.47 -2.29 -27.00
CA LEU A 287 -4.13 -1.88 -27.45
C LEU A 287 -3.13 -3.05 -27.42
N ILE A 288 -3.18 -3.86 -26.38
CA ILE A 288 -2.40 -5.10 -26.25
C ILE A 288 -2.71 -6.03 -27.44
N GLY A 289 -3.99 -6.27 -27.74
CA GLY A 289 -4.39 -7.10 -28.88
C GLY A 289 -3.89 -6.58 -30.23
N VAL A 290 -3.93 -5.27 -30.46
CA VAL A 290 -3.37 -4.64 -31.66
C VAL A 290 -1.86 -4.89 -31.76
N VAL A 291 -1.12 -4.67 -30.68
CA VAL A 291 0.33 -4.93 -30.66
C VAL A 291 0.62 -6.41 -30.93
N THR A 292 -0.15 -7.34 -30.34
CA THR A 292 0.01 -8.77 -30.61
C THR A 292 -0.11 -9.10 -32.09
N VAL A 293 -1.11 -8.54 -32.79
CA VAL A 293 -1.30 -8.75 -34.23
C VAL A 293 -0.17 -8.14 -35.07
N LEU A 294 0.39 -7.01 -34.62
CA LEU A 294 1.48 -6.33 -35.34
C LEU A 294 2.85 -7.00 -35.11
N THR A 295 3.03 -7.76 -34.03
CA THR A 295 4.31 -8.41 -33.68
C THR A 295 4.32 -9.93 -33.87
N SER A 296 3.18 -10.52 -34.25
CA SER A 296 3.04 -11.93 -34.68
C SER A 296 3.39 -12.09 -36.16
#